data_AF-A0A952IG48-F1
#
_entry.id   AF-A0A952IG48-F1
#
_cell.length_a   1.000
_cell.length_b   1.000
_cell.length_c   1.000
_cell.angle_alpha   90.00
_cell.angle_beta   90.00
_cell.angle_gamma   90.00
#
_symmetry.space_group_name_H-M   'P 1'
#
loop_
_entity.id
_entity.type
_entity.pdbx_description
1 polymer ?
#
loop_
_entity_poly.entity_id
_entity_poly.type
_entity_poly.pdbx_seq_one_letter_code
_entity_poly.pdbx_strand_id
1 'polypeptide(L)'
;MQNTLEITGHSLTLQQVRQVAENPRIGVCLSDASRTAVTASRKVIEGILASGKTVYGVNTGFGSLSHVTIPQDQIDQLQLNLIRSHACGTGEPIDSATVRAMMLLRANTLAKGYSGVRPEVIEKLLALLNAEIYPVIPSQGS
;
A
#
# COMPACT_ATOMS: atom_id res chain seq x y z
N MET A 1 -26.12 1.75 13.01
CA MET A 1 -25.42 2.00 11.73
C MET A 1 -23.94 2.08 12.06
N GLN A 2 -23.12 1.16 11.56
CA GLN A 2 -21.67 1.25 11.75
C GLN A 2 -21.17 2.52 11.05
N ASN A 3 -20.38 3.31 11.76
CA ASN A 3 -19.79 4.53 11.22
C ASN A 3 -18.64 4.11 10.30
N THR A 4 -18.87 4.15 8.99
CA THR A 4 -17.83 3.82 7.99
C THR A 4 -17.10 5.10 7.60
N LEU A 5 -15.79 5.11 7.77
CA LEU A 5 -14.91 6.18 7.33
C LEU A 5 -14.47 5.94 5.88
N GLU A 6 -14.81 6.86 4.99
CA GLU A 6 -14.31 6.86 3.63
C GLU A 6 -12.94 7.55 3.54
N ILE A 7 -11.95 6.86 2.96
CA ILE A 7 -10.63 7.45 2.67
C ILE A 7 -10.57 8.01 1.24
N THR A 8 -10.03 9.22 1.13
CA THR A 8 -9.93 9.97 -0.13
C THR A 8 -8.49 10.24 -0.58
N GLY A 9 -7.51 9.90 0.27
CA GLY A 9 -6.11 10.28 0.11
C GLY A 9 -5.74 11.67 0.62
N HIS A 10 -6.72 12.54 0.86
CA HIS A 10 -6.46 13.95 1.18
C HIS A 10 -7.14 14.45 2.47
N SER A 11 -8.28 13.88 2.86
CA SER A 11 -9.11 14.41 3.95
C SER A 11 -8.95 13.70 5.30
N LEU A 12 -8.10 12.68 5.39
CA LEU A 12 -7.94 11.89 6.62
C LEU A 12 -7.29 12.73 7.73
N THR A 13 -7.99 12.90 8.85
CA THR A 13 -7.51 13.66 10.01
C THR A 13 -6.84 12.78 11.06
N LEU A 14 -6.00 13.36 11.92
CA LEU A 14 -5.38 12.63 13.05
C LEU A 14 -6.43 12.05 14.02
N GLN A 15 -7.54 12.75 14.22
CA GLN A 15 -8.64 12.26 15.06
C GLN A 15 -9.26 10.99 14.45
N GLN A 16 -9.48 10.97 13.14
CA GLN A 16 -10.01 9.80 12.44
C GLN A 16 -9.00 8.64 12.44
N VAL A 17 -7.71 8.92 12.30
CA VAL A 17 -6.66 7.89 12.42
C VAL A 17 -6.71 7.24 13.80
N ARG A 18 -6.73 8.06 14.86
CA ARG A 18 -6.85 7.57 16.24
C ARG A 18 -8.14 6.78 16.45
N GLN A 19 -9.26 7.28 15.96
CA GLN A 19 -10.57 6.62 16.10
C GLN A 19 -10.56 5.25 15.43
N VAL A 20 -10.03 5.14 14.21
CA VAL A 20 -9.87 3.84 13.56
C VAL A 20 -8.91 3.00 14.37
N ALA A 21 -7.70 3.46 14.71
CA ALA A 21 -6.68 2.69 15.41
C ALA A 21 -7.14 2.09 16.75
N GLU A 22 -7.93 2.83 17.54
CA GLU A 22 -8.40 2.42 18.86
C GLU A 22 -9.72 1.64 18.83
N ASN A 23 -10.52 1.74 17.75
CA ASN A 23 -11.85 1.11 17.68
C ASN A 23 -12.01 0.21 16.44
N PRO A 24 -12.01 -1.13 16.58
CA PRO A 24 -12.21 -2.08 15.47
C PRO A 24 -13.58 -2.01 14.80
N ARG A 25 -14.58 -1.40 15.45
CA ARG A 25 -15.95 -1.32 14.90
C ARG A 25 -16.12 -0.23 13.84
N ILE A 26 -15.12 0.62 13.65
CA ILE A 26 -15.14 1.67 12.62
C ILE A 26 -14.71 1.04 11.30
N GLY A 27 -15.69 0.86 10.41
CA GLY A 27 -15.42 0.38 9.06
C GLY A 27 -14.66 1.42 8.25
N VAL A 28 -13.89 0.97 7.26
CA VAL A 28 -13.19 1.84 6.32
C VAL A 28 -13.45 1.43 4.88
N CYS A 29 -13.60 2.39 3.98
CA CYS A 29 -13.78 2.15 2.55
C CYS A 29 -13.00 3.15 1.70
N LEU A 30 -12.77 2.81 0.43
CA LEU A 30 -12.12 3.68 -0.55
C LEU A 30 -13.18 4.47 -1.31
N SER A 31 -13.00 5.79 -1.44
CA SER A 31 -13.89 6.62 -2.26
C SER A 31 -13.81 6.26 -3.75
N ASP A 32 -14.92 6.43 -4.48
CA ASP A 32 -14.95 6.20 -5.93
C ASP A 32 -14.06 7.18 -6.71
N ALA A 33 -13.91 8.41 -6.19
CA ALA A 33 -12.99 9.41 -6.75
C ALA A 33 -11.53 8.91 -6.65
N SER A 34 -11.11 8.42 -5.48
CA SER A 34 -9.78 7.83 -5.30
C SER A 34 -9.58 6.58 -6.14
N ARG A 35 -10.59 5.70 -6.25
CA ARG A 35 -10.55 4.53 -7.14
C ARG A 35 -10.27 4.93 -8.58
N THR A 36 -10.94 5.98 -9.06
CA THR A 36 -10.75 6.51 -10.41
C THR A 36 -9.33 7.07 -10.58
N ALA A 37 -8.83 7.85 -9.62
CA ALA A 37 -7.48 8.41 -9.64
C ALA A 37 -6.39 7.32 -9.62
N VAL A 38 -6.54 6.29 -8.78
CA VAL A 38 -5.62 5.15 -8.70
C VAL A 38 -5.63 4.36 -10.01
N THR A 39 -6.81 4.14 -10.61
CA THR A 39 -6.92 3.46 -11.90
C THR A 39 -6.22 4.24 -13.02
N ALA A 40 -6.38 5.57 -13.05
CA ALA A 40 -5.67 6.42 -14.01
C ALA A 40 -4.14 6.37 -13.79
N SER A 41 -3.68 6.41 -12.54
CA SER A 41 -2.27 6.24 -12.15
C SER A 41 -1.72 4.91 -12.65
N ARG A 42 -2.49 3.83 -12.49
CA ARG A 42 -2.09 2.48 -12.91
C ARG A 42 -1.87 2.38 -14.42
N LYS A 43 -2.72 3.01 -15.23
CA LYS A 43 -2.58 3.06 -16.69
C LYS A 43 -1.25 3.68 -17.14
N VAL A 44 -0.69 4.61 -16.37
CA VAL A 44 0.64 5.18 -16.66
C VAL A 44 1.73 4.13 -16.53
N ILE A 45 1.69 3.29 -15.49
CA ILE A 45 2.63 2.18 -15.30
C ILE A 45 2.50 1.16 -16.42
N GLU A 46 1.27 0.84 -16.83
CA GLU A 46 1.01 -0.09 -17.94
C GLU A 46 1.54 0.45 -19.27
N GLY A 47 1.39 1.75 -19.53
CA GLY A 47 1.99 2.41 -20.70
C GLY A 47 3.51 2.41 -20.68
N ILE A 48 4.13 2.61 -19.50
CA ILE A 48 5.59 2.51 -19.34
C ILE A 48 6.08 1.11 -19.72
N LEU A 49 5.43 0.07 -19.19
CA LEU A 49 5.78 -1.33 -19.48
C LEU A 49 5.61 -1.65 -20.98
N ALA A 50 4.52 -1.18 -21.60
CA ALA A 50 4.27 -1.40 -23.03
C ALA A 50 5.25 -0.65 -23.95
N SER A 51 5.76 0.52 -23.52
CA SER A 51 6.69 1.34 -24.32
C SER A 51 8.16 0.90 -24.21
N GLY A 52 8.49 0.00 -23.29
CA GLY A 52 9.88 -0.40 -23.01
C GLY A 52 10.73 0.67 -22.32
N LYS A 53 10.11 1.76 -21.84
CA LYS A 53 10.83 2.81 -21.10
C LYS A 53 11.33 2.28 -19.76
N THR A 54 12.62 2.50 -19.46
CA THR A 54 13.20 2.12 -18.16
C THR A 54 12.75 3.09 -17.06
N VAL A 55 12.19 2.55 -15.99
CA VAL A 55 11.70 3.29 -14.81
C VAL A 55 12.07 2.54 -13.54
N TYR A 56 12.66 3.28 -12.59
CA TYR A 56 13.15 2.74 -11.34
C TYR A 56 12.06 1.98 -10.56
N GLY A 57 12.38 0.75 -10.16
CA GLY A 57 11.50 -0.11 -9.36
C GLY A 57 10.27 -0.66 -10.10
N VAL A 58 10.13 -0.34 -11.39
CA VAL A 58 9.11 -0.91 -12.29
C VAL A 58 9.74 -2.01 -13.13
N ASN A 59 10.81 -1.70 -13.87
CA ASN A 59 11.57 -2.65 -14.70
C ASN A 59 13.08 -2.51 -14.51
N THR A 60 13.50 -2.06 -13.32
CA THR A 60 14.91 -2.06 -12.90
C THR A 60 15.07 -2.82 -11.60
N GLY A 61 16.31 -3.16 -11.24
CA GLY A 61 16.66 -3.51 -9.87
C GLY A 61 16.43 -2.35 -8.88
N PHE A 62 16.64 -2.63 -7.60
CA PHE A 62 16.45 -1.67 -6.50
C PHE A 62 17.81 -1.26 -5.89
N GLY A 63 17.89 -0.06 -5.31
CA GLY A 63 19.11 0.41 -4.65
C GLY A 63 20.33 0.44 -5.58
N SER A 64 21.42 -0.26 -5.19
CA SER A 64 22.65 -0.36 -6.00
C SER A 64 22.43 -0.99 -7.38
N LEU A 65 21.37 -1.79 -7.55
CA LEU A 65 21.00 -2.44 -8.81
C LEU A 65 20.02 -1.62 -9.66
N SER A 66 19.78 -0.35 -9.31
CA SER A 66 18.90 0.57 -10.06
C SER A 66 19.23 0.76 -11.54
N HIS A 67 20.48 0.49 -11.92
CA HIS A 67 20.97 0.57 -13.30
C HIS A 67 20.72 -0.72 -14.10
N VAL A 68 20.35 -1.83 -13.44
CA VAL A 68 20.10 -3.12 -14.08
C VAL A 68 18.66 -3.15 -14.58
N THR A 69 18.46 -3.32 -15.89
CA THR A 69 17.14 -3.49 -16.48
C THR A 69 16.67 -4.93 -16.33
N ILE A 70 15.38 -5.12 -16.02
CA ILE A 70 14.77 -6.42 -15.76
C ILE A 70 13.82 -6.78 -16.92
N PRO A 71 13.94 -7.97 -17.50
CA PRO A 71 13.01 -8.47 -18.52
C PRO A 71 11.56 -8.53 -18.03
N GLN A 72 10.61 -8.30 -18.92
CA GLN A 72 9.19 -8.19 -18.57
C GLN A 72 8.62 -9.47 -17.91
N ASP A 73 9.07 -10.63 -18.36
CA ASP A 73 8.70 -11.95 -17.84
C ASP A 73 9.26 -12.23 -16.43
N GLN A 74 10.20 -11.41 -15.94
CA GLN A 74 10.79 -11.52 -14.61
C GLN A 74 10.27 -10.46 -13.62
N ILE A 75 9.43 -9.51 -14.05
CA ILE A 75 8.96 -8.40 -13.21
C ILE A 75 8.18 -8.92 -12.00
N ASP A 76 7.31 -9.92 -12.17
CA ASP A 76 6.54 -10.46 -11.05
C ASP A 76 7.43 -11.12 -10.00
N GLN A 77 8.45 -11.87 -10.45
CA GLN A 77 9.44 -12.48 -9.56
C GLN A 77 10.29 -11.42 -8.85
N LEU A 78 10.67 -10.35 -9.54
CA LEU A 78 11.38 -9.20 -8.97
C LEU A 78 10.57 -8.58 -7.82
N GLN A 79 9.27 -8.32 -8.01
CA GLN A 79 8.41 -7.73 -6.98
C GLN A 79 8.22 -8.67 -5.77
N LEU A 80 8.11 -9.99 -5.99
CA LEU A 80 8.08 -10.97 -4.89
C LEU A 80 9.39 -10.98 -4.10
N ASN A 81 10.52 -10.96 -4.81
CA ASN A 81 11.85 -10.95 -4.19
C ASN A 81 12.07 -9.66 -3.39
N LEU A 82 11.58 -8.51 -3.88
CA LEU A 82 11.63 -7.25 -3.15
C LEU A 82 11.00 -7.38 -1.76
N ILE A 83 9.78 -7.90 -1.68
CA ILE A 83 9.08 -8.07 -0.40
C ILE A 83 9.88 -9.00 0.52
N ARG A 84 10.37 -10.14 0.00
CA ARG A 84 11.13 -11.11 0.79
C ARG A 84 12.47 -10.56 1.30
N SER A 85 13.21 -9.83 0.47
CA SER A 85 14.52 -9.30 0.85
C SER A 85 14.43 -8.14 1.85
N HIS A 86 13.29 -7.45 1.92
CA HIS A 86 13.04 -6.32 2.84
C HIS A 86 12.25 -6.72 4.09
N ALA A 87 11.77 -7.97 4.17
CA ALA A 87 11.13 -8.52 5.37
C ALA A 87 12.17 -8.93 6.43
N CYS A 88 13.04 -7.99 6.81
CA CYS A 88 14.17 -8.19 7.73
C CYS A 88 13.97 -7.53 9.11
N GLY A 89 12.73 -7.13 9.43
CA GLY A 89 12.41 -6.51 10.72
C GLY A 89 12.70 -7.43 11.90
N THR A 90 13.10 -6.84 13.03
CA THR A 90 13.44 -7.54 14.27
C THR A 90 12.79 -6.87 15.49
N GLY A 91 12.98 -7.47 16.68
CA GLY A 91 12.43 -6.95 17.93
C GLY A 91 10.98 -7.36 18.15
N GLU A 92 10.41 -6.91 19.26
CA GLU A 92 9.05 -7.27 19.66
C GLU A 92 8.02 -6.74 18.65
N PRO A 93 6.94 -7.49 18.38
CA PRO A 93 5.84 -7.02 17.55
C PRO A 93 5.23 -5.73 18.07
N ILE A 94 4.95 -4.81 17.15
CA ILE A 94 4.19 -3.59 17.41
C ILE A 94 2.74 -3.95 17.80
N ASP A 95 2.15 -3.15 18.70
CA ASP A 95 0.78 -3.35 19.16
C ASP A 95 -0.26 -3.19 18.03
N SER A 96 -1.41 -3.86 18.18
CA SER A 96 -2.44 -3.87 17.14
C SER A 96 -3.01 -2.51 16.81
N ALA A 97 -3.13 -1.58 17.77
CA ALA A 97 -3.67 -0.25 17.48
C ALA A 97 -2.73 0.52 16.54
N THR A 98 -1.42 0.44 16.79
CA THR A 98 -0.41 1.01 15.91
C THR A 98 -0.39 0.34 14.54
N VAL A 99 -0.47 -1.00 14.45
CA VAL A 99 -0.55 -1.72 13.16
C VAL A 99 -1.79 -1.29 12.35
N ARG A 100 -2.94 -1.09 13.01
CA ARG A 100 -4.17 -0.60 12.36
C ARG A 100 -4.00 0.82 11.81
N ALA A 101 -3.35 1.70 12.57
CA ALA A 101 -3.01 3.03 12.08
C ALA A 101 -2.09 2.96 10.84
N MET A 102 -1.06 2.10 10.87
CA MET A 102 -0.15 1.89 9.74
C MET A 102 -0.88 1.43 8.48
N MET A 103 -1.79 0.43 8.61
CA MET A 103 -2.59 -0.07 7.49
C MET A 103 -3.49 1.03 6.90
N LEU A 104 -4.20 1.79 7.75
CA LEU A 104 -5.05 2.89 7.31
C LEU A 104 -4.25 3.99 6.60
N LEU A 105 -3.15 4.44 7.20
CA LEU A 105 -2.30 5.51 6.65
C LEU A 105 -1.68 5.08 5.33
N ARG A 106 -1.28 3.81 5.20
CA ARG A 106 -0.76 3.27 3.95
C ARG A 106 -1.84 3.24 2.87
N ALA A 107 -3.03 2.73 3.18
CA ALA A 107 -4.16 2.72 2.26
C ALA A 107 -4.53 4.14 1.80
N ASN A 108 -4.61 5.10 2.73
CA ASN A 108 -4.90 6.50 2.41
C ASN A 108 -3.80 7.14 1.55
N THR A 109 -2.52 6.87 1.82
CA THR A 109 -1.42 7.37 0.97
C THR A 109 -1.54 6.86 -0.46
N LEU A 110 -1.85 5.56 -0.64
CA LEU A 110 -2.04 4.97 -1.96
C LEU A 110 -3.28 5.53 -2.68
N ALA A 111 -4.33 5.88 -1.93
CA ALA A 111 -5.58 6.45 -2.46
C ALA A 111 -5.41 7.82 -3.14
N LYS A 112 -4.27 8.49 -2.97
CA LYS A 112 -3.93 9.73 -3.69
C LYS A 112 -3.77 9.55 -5.21
N GLY A 113 -3.54 8.33 -5.69
CA GLY A 113 -3.42 8.06 -7.13
C GLY A 113 -2.07 8.47 -7.75
N TYR A 114 -0.99 8.46 -6.98
CA TYR A 114 0.37 8.75 -7.50
C TYR A 114 1.34 7.56 -7.47
N SER A 115 0.90 6.41 -6.93
CA SER A 115 1.78 5.26 -6.71
C SER A 115 1.72 4.18 -7.79
N GLY A 116 0.80 4.29 -8.77
CA GLY A 116 0.68 3.29 -9.84
C GLY A 116 0.27 1.88 -9.39
N VAL A 117 -0.21 1.74 -8.15
CA VAL A 117 -0.74 0.48 -7.62
C VAL A 117 -2.09 0.15 -8.23
N ARG A 118 -2.48 -1.12 -8.20
CA ARG A 118 -3.82 -1.52 -8.61
C ARG A 118 -4.85 -1.22 -7.50
N PRO A 119 -6.08 -0.80 -7.82
CA PRO A 119 -7.10 -0.51 -6.81
C PRO A 119 -7.32 -1.66 -5.82
N GLU A 120 -7.29 -2.92 -6.29
CA GLU A 120 -7.56 -4.06 -5.42
C GLU A 120 -6.51 -4.25 -4.31
N VAL A 121 -5.31 -3.66 -4.43
CA VAL A 121 -4.30 -3.66 -3.37
C VAL A 121 -4.77 -2.81 -2.19
N ILE A 122 -5.32 -1.63 -2.46
CA ILE A 122 -5.86 -0.73 -1.44
C ILE A 122 -7.09 -1.37 -0.81
N GLU A 123 -7.99 -1.90 -1.62
CA GLU A 123 -9.20 -2.57 -1.13
C GLU A 123 -8.87 -3.80 -0.29
N LYS A 124 -7.84 -4.58 -0.65
CA LYS A 124 -7.41 -5.71 0.16
C LYS A 124 -6.88 -5.27 1.51
N LEU A 125 -6.08 -4.20 1.57
CA LEU A 125 -5.61 -3.62 2.84
C LEU A 125 -6.78 -3.19 3.73
N LEU A 126 -7.77 -2.49 3.17
CA LEU A 126 -8.96 -2.05 3.89
C LEU A 126 -9.83 -3.25 4.33
N ALA A 127 -9.97 -4.27 3.48
CA ALA A 127 -10.72 -5.48 3.81
C ALA A 127 -10.08 -6.26 4.97
N LEU A 128 -8.75 -6.39 4.99
CA LEU A 128 -8.03 -7.01 6.10
C LEU A 128 -8.19 -6.19 7.39
N LEU A 129 -8.09 -4.86 7.30
CA LEU A 129 -8.32 -3.97 8.43
C LEU A 129 -9.75 -4.09 8.99
N ASN A 130 -10.76 -4.16 8.13
CA ASN A 130 -12.17 -4.35 8.51
C ASN A 130 -12.44 -5.75 9.09
N ALA A 131 -11.70 -6.77 8.63
CA ALA A 131 -11.82 -8.15 9.11
C ALA A 131 -11.00 -8.43 10.37
N GLU A 132 -10.37 -7.40 10.94
CA GLU A 132 -9.49 -7.50 12.11
C GLU A 132 -8.28 -8.45 11.90
N ILE A 133 -7.80 -8.55 10.66
CA ILE A 133 -6.63 -9.36 10.28
C ILE A 133 -5.41 -8.44 10.16
N TYR A 134 -4.51 -8.53 11.14
CA TYR A 134 -3.35 -7.66 11.25
C TYR A 134 -2.05 -8.43 11.00
N PRO A 135 -1.12 -7.88 10.19
CA PRO A 135 0.22 -8.47 10.05
C PRO A 135 0.99 -8.34 11.37
N VAL A 136 1.85 -9.32 11.66
CA VAL A 136 2.85 -9.20 12.73
C VAL A 136 3.99 -8.34 12.20
N ILE A 137 4.16 -7.14 12.79
CA ILE A 137 5.18 -6.18 12.37
C ILE A 137 6.22 -6.05 13.49
N PRO A 138 7.48 -6.50 13.29
CA PRO A 138 8.56 -6.27 14.25
C PRO A 138 8.86 -4.76 14.42
N SER A 139 9.25 -4.33 15.62
CA SER A 139 9.42 -2.91 15.97
C SER A 139 10.71 -2.24 15.48
N GLN A 140 11.68 -2.98 14.97
CA GLN A 140 12.99 -2.46 14.54
C GLN A 140 13.36 -2.90 13.12
N GLY A 141 14.28 -2.16 12.48
CA GLY A 141 14.81 -2.48 11.15
C GLY A 141 14.27 -1.60 10.01
N SER A 142 13.68 -0.45 10.34
CA SER A 142 13.29 0.59 9.35
C SER A 142 14.37 1.64 9.15
#